data_AF-A0A763XKM1-F1
#
_entry.id   AF-A0A763XKM1-F1
#
_cell.length_a   1.000
_cell.length_b   1.000
_cell.length_c   1.000
_cell.angle_alpha   90.00
_cell.angle_beta   90.00
_cell.angle_gamma   90.00
#
_symmetry.space_group_name_H-M   'P 1'
#
loop_
_entity.id
_entity.type
_entity.pdbx_description
1 polymer ?
#
loop_
_entity_poly.entity_id
_entity_poly.type
_entity_poly.pdbx_seq_one_letter_code
_entity_poly.pdbx_strand_id
1 'polypeptide(L)'
;MAQDYHHGVRVVEVNEGTRTITTVSTAIVGMVCTGDDADASMFPLNKPVLLTDVLTASGKAGESGTLARSLDAIADQAKPVTVVVRVAQGETEAETTSNIIGGVTSDGKKTGMKALLSAQSQLKVKPRILGVPGHDTQAVATELMSIAQSLRGFAYLSAYGCKTVEEAIAYRDNFSQREGMLIWPDFINFDTVLKADATAYASARALGLRAKIDEQTGWHKTLSNVGVNGVTGISADVFWDLQDPATDAGLLNQNDVTTLI
;
A
#
# COMPACT_ATOMS: atom_id res chain seq x y z
N MET A 1 -10.80 -50.09 -10.36
CA MET A 1 -10.15 -49.39 -11.49
C MET A 1 -8.69 -49.82 -11.51
N ALA A 2 -8.21 -50.40 -12.62
CA ALA A 2 -6.86 -50.94 -12.73
C ALA A 2 -5.80 -49.87 -12.40
N GLN A 3 -4.86 -50.24 -11.53
CA GLN A 3 -3.82 -49.37 -10.96
C GLN A 3 -2.50 -49.55 -11.73
N ASP A 4 -2.60 -49.60 -13.07
CA ASP A 4 -1.45 -49.81 -13.92
C ASP A 4 -0.67 -48.50 -14.09
N TYR A 5 0.63 -48.57 -13.81
CA TYR A 5 1.57 -47.47 -13.97
C TYR A 5 1.71 -47.10 -15.46
N HIS A 6 1.39 -45.86 -15.82
CA HIS A 6 1.58 -45.33 -17.17
C HIS A 6 2.48 -44.10 -17.13
N HIS A 7 3.60 -44.17 -17.87
CA HIS A 7 4.44 -43.02 -18.17
C HIS A 7 4.05 -42.47 -19.56
N GLY A 8 3.36 -41.33 -19.60
CA GLY A 8 2.85 -40.69 -20.82
C GLY A 8 1.73 -39.70 -20.53
N VAL A 9 1.26 -38.96 -21.54
CA VAL A 9 0.10 -38.05 -21.40
C VAL A 9 -1.18 -38.86 -21.47
N ARG A 10 -2.01 -38.77 -20.43
CA ARG A 10 -3.37 -39.31 -20.42
C ARG A 10 -4.38 -38.18 -20.53
N VAL A 11 -5.35 -38.34 -21.41
CA VAL A 11 -6.54 -37.47 -21.47
C VAL A 11 -7.64 -38.12 -20.64
N VAL A 12 -8.15 -37.39 -19.65
CA VAL A 12 -9.33 -37.77 -18.87
C VAL A 12 -10.37 -36.68 -19.12
N GLU A 13 -11.44 -37.01 -19.82
CA GLU A 13 -12.51 -36.07 -20.12
C GLU A 13 -13.50 -36.08 -18.95
N VAL A 14 -13.43 -35.04 -18.12
CA VAL A 14 -14.33 -34.83 -16.99
C VAL A 14 -15.42 -33.86 -17.44
N ASN A 15 -16.61 -34.38 -17.77
CA ASN A 15 -17.77 -33.60 -18.23
C ASN A 15 -18.74 -33.19 -17.11
N GLU A 16 -18.37 -33.44 -15.84
CA GLU A 16 -19.20 -33.08 -14.68
C GLU A 16 -18.39 -32.28 -13.65
N GLY A 17 -18.99 -31.20 -13.16
CA GLY A 17 -18.44 -30.33 -12.13
C GLY A 17 -18.69 -28.86 -12.45
N THR A 18 -19.60 -28.23 -11.73
CA THR A 18 -19.65 -26.76 -11.64
C THR A 18 -18.32 -26.30 -11.06
N ARG A 19 -17.43 -25.77 -11.90
CA ARG A 19 -16.28 -25.02 -11.40
C ARG A 19 -16.80 -23.73 -10.81
N THR A 20 -16.92 -23.66 -9.49
CA THR A 20 -17.26 -22.41 -8.82
C THR A 20 -16.22 -21.37 -9.22
N ILE A 21 -16.67 -20.30 -9.88
CA ILE A 21 -15.81 -19.16 -10.15
C ILE A 21 -15.57 -18.49 -8.80
N THR A 22 -14.37 -18.67 -8.25
CA THR A 22 -13.94 -17.88 -7.10
C THR A 22 -13.56 -16.50 -7.61
N THR A 23 -14.28 -15.48 -7.19
CA THR A 23 -13.85 -14.09 -7.40
C THR A 23 -12.54 -13.88 -6.65
N VAL A 24 -11.49 -13.51 -7.38
CA VAL A 24 -10.21 -13.16 -6.77
C VAL A 24 -10.43 -11.83 -6.06
N SER A 25 -10.27 -11.79 -4.74
CA SER A 25 -10.34 -10.54 -3.98
C SER A 25 -9.28 -9.56 -4.51
N THR A 26 -9.74 -8.39 -4.98
CA THR A 26 -8.86 -7.29 -5.41
C THR A 26 -8.47 -6.40 -4.24
N ALA A 27 -9.24 -6.43 -3.14
CA ALA A 27 -9.07 -5.64 -1.94
C ALA A 27 -8.01 -6.21 -0.97
N ILE A 28 -6.89 -6.71 -1.48
CA ILE A 28 -5.78 -7.20 -0.65
C ILE A 28 -4.68 -6.15 -0.64
N VAL A 29 -4.44 -5.58 0.54
CA VAL A 29 -3.41 -4.57 0.76
C VAL A 29 -2.04 -5.25 0.93
N GLY A 30 -1.00 -4.68 0.36
CA GLY A 30 0.40 -5.03 0.58
C GLY A 30 1.17 -3.79 0.98
N MET A 31 1.60 -3.72 2.24
CA MET A 31 2.36 -2.57 2.74
C MET A 31 3.73 -2.99 3.28
N VAL A 32 4.68 -2.07 3.14
CA VAL A 32 6.00 -2.16 3.77
C VAL A 32 6.15 -1.00 4.74
N CYS A 33 6.73 -1.25 5.90
CA CYS A 33 6.81 -0.27 6.98
C CYS A 33 8.00 -0.53 7.91
N THR A 34 8.40 0.52 8.64
CA THR A 34 9.32 0.42 9.77
C THR A 34 8.55 0.31 11.09
N GLY A 35 9.21 -0.16 12.14
CA GLY A 35 8.64 -0.27 13.49
C GLY A 35 9.51 -1.18 14.35
N ASP A 36 10.54 -0.63 14.98
CA ASP A 36 11.57 -1.44 15.65
C ASP A 36 11.04 -2.11 16.93
N ASP A 37 10.07 -1.49 17.58
CA ASP A 37 9.39 -1.95 18.79
C ASP A 37 8.16 -2.86 18.54
N ALA A 38 7.86 -3.17 17.28
CA ALA A 38 6.81 -4.12 16.94
C ALA A 38 7.13 -5.53 17.47
N ASP A 39 6.11 -6.28 17.90
CA ASP A 39 6.27 -7.66 18.36
C ASP A 39 6.91 -8.51 17.26
N ALA A 40 8.15 -8.94 17.46
CA ALA A 40 8.93 -9.66 16.45
C ALA A 40 8.36 -11.05 16.11
N SER A 41 7.52 -11.63 16.97
CA SER A 41 6.83 -12.90 16.69
C SER A 41 5.65 -12.69 15.73
N MET A 42 4.94 -11.58 15.88
CA MET A 42 3.83 -11.19 15.01
C MET A 42 4.34 -10.58 13.70
N PHE A 43 5.36 -9.72 13.79
CA PHE A 43 5.95 -8.97 12.69
C PHE A 43 7.46 -9.28 12.56
N PRO A 44 7.85 -10.49 12.12
CA PRO A 44 9.24 -10.79 11.82
C PRO A 44 9.78 -9.90 10.70
N LEU A 45 11.05 -9.51 10.81
CA LEU A 45 11.72 -8.71 9.79
C LEU A 45 11.77 -9.41 8.44
N ASN A 46 11.52 -8.66 7.37
CA ASN A 46 11.63 -9.07 5.97
C ASN A 46 10.78 -10.29 5.57
N LYS A 47 9.75 -10.62 6.37
CA LYS A 47 8.85 -11.73 6.07
C LYS A 47 7.42 -11.20 5.93
N PRO A 48 6.70 -11.57 4.87
CA PRO A 48 5.32 -11.17 4.70
C PRO A 48 4.45 -11.86 5.76
N VAL A 49 3.62 -11.09 6.44
CA VAL A 49 2.66 -11.54 7.44
C VAL A 49 1.25 -11.24 6.95
N LEU A 50 0.35 -12.21 7.06
CA LEU A 50 -1.06 -12.03 6.74
C LEU A 50 -1.81 -11.52 7.96
N LEU A 51 -2.46 -10.36 7.82
CA LEU A 51 -3.39 -9.80 8.78
C LEU A 51 -4.81 -9.97 8.25
N THR A 52 -5.66 -10.64 9.03
CA THR A 52 -7.10 -10.75 8.76
C THR A 52 -7.91 -9.69 9.49
N ASP A 53 -7.33 -9.07 10.54
CA ASP A 53 -7.89 -7.93 11.26
C ASP A 53 -6.77 -6.95 11.58
N VAL A 54 -6.77 -5.83 10.85
CA VAL A 54 -5.76 -4.78 10.96
C VAL A 54 -5.81 -4.06 12.31
N LEU A 55 -6.99 -3.93 12.92
CA LEU A 55 -7.16 -3.22 14.19
C LEU A 55 -6.67 -4.07 15.37
N THR A 56 -6.97 -5.36 15.38
CA THR A 56 -6.43 -6.25 16.41
C THR A 56 -4.91 -6.39 16.27
N ALA A 57 -4.39 -6.37 15.03
CA ALA A 57 -2.96 -6.46 14.77
C ALA A 57 -2.19 -5.18 15.16
N SER A 58 -2.81 -4.00 15.13
CA SER A 58 -2.15 -2.74 15.52
C SER A 58 -1.75 -2.71 16.99
N GLY A 59 -2.45 -3.45 17.87
CA GLY A 59 -2.05 -3.61 19.27
C GLY A 59 -0.68 -4.29 19.48
N LYS A 60 -0.11 -4.90 18.44
CA LYS A 60 1.24 -5.51 18.45
C LYS A 60 2.24 -4.78 17.55
N ALA A 61 1.84 -3.66 16.95
CA ALA A 61 2.65 -2.91 15.99
C ALA A 61 3.73 -2.03 16.65
N GLY A 62 3.68 -1.86 17.97
CA GLY A 62 4.50 -0.87 18.66
C GLY A 62 4.00 0.56 18.44
N GLU A 63 4.82 1.54 18.77
CA GLU A 63 4.55 2.97 18.64
C GLU A 63 5.56 3.66 17.71
N SER A 64 6.71 3.03 17.44
CA SER A 64 7.77 3.55 16.58
C SER A 64 7.48 3.33 15.09
N GLY A 65 8.18 4.10 14.25
CA GLY A 65 8.10 3.96 12.80
C GLY A 65 6.71 4.25 12.24
N THR A 66 6.38 3.56 11.13
CA THR A 66 5.16 3.82 10.36
C THR A 66 4.12 2.71 10.45
N LEU A 67 4.46 1.53 11.02
CA LEU A 67 3.57 0.36 11.05
C LEU A 67 2.25 0.64 11.77
N ALA A 68 2.29 1.08 13.03
CA ALA A 68 1.09 1.27 13.85
C ALA A 68 0.13 2.32 13.24
N ARG A 69 0.69 3.48 12.88
CA ARG A 69 -0.05 4.58 12.24
C ARG A 69 -0.67 4.17 10.90
N SER A 70 0.02 3.35 10.11
CA SER A 70 -0.51 2.86 8.83
C SER A 70 -1.64 1.86 9.01
N LEU A 71 -1.54 0.95 9.99
CA LEU A 71 -2.60 -0.01 10.28
C LEU A 71 -3.86 0.67 10.81
N ASP A 72 -3.70 1.63 11.72
CA ASP A 72 -4.79 2.48 12.20
C ASP A 72 -5.41 3.27 11.04
N ALA A 73 -4.56 3.83 10.17
CA ALA A 73 -5.03 4.59 9.02
C ALA A 73 -5.90 3.77 8.05
N ILE A 74 -5.54 2.50 7.85
CA ILE A 74 -6.33 1.55 7.07
C ILE A 74 -7.64 1.21 7.81
N ALA A 75 -7.55 0.91 9.11
CA ALA A 75 -8.65 0.47 9.95
C ALA A 75 -9.83 1.45 10.01
N ASP A 76 -9.58 2.77 9.99
CA ASP A 76 -10.65 3.77 9.97
C ASP A 76 -11.47 3.76 8.67
N GLN A 77 -10.89 3.27 7.56
CA GLN A 77 -11.59 3.18 6.28
C GLN A 77 -12.29 1.81 6.15
N ALA A 78 -11.54 0.72 6.38
CA ALA A 78 -12.01 -0.64 6.24
C ALA A 78 -11.10 -1.63 7.00
N LYS A 79 -11.53 -2.89 7.08
CA LYS A 79 -10.73 -3.99 7.66
C LYS A 79 -10.33 -5.02 6.59
N PRO A 80 -9.52 -4.64 5.59
CA PRO A 80 -9.15 -5.55 4.52
C PRO A 80 -8.09 -6.56 4.98
N VAL A 81 -8.02 -7.67 4.25
CA VAL A 81 -6.88 -8.59 4.35
C VAL A 81 -5.62 -7.84 3.93
N THR A 82 -4.64 -7.80 4.82
CA THR A 82 -3.43 -6.98 4.63
C THR A 82 -2.19 -7.84 4.78
N VAL A 83 -1.30 -7.77 3.79
CA VAL A 83 0.03 -8.34 3.84
C VAL A 83 0.99 -7.25 4.29
N VAL A 84 1.62 -7.44 5.44
CA VAL A 84 2.60 -6.51 5.99
C VAL A 84 3.99 -7.12 5.86
N VAL A 85 4.95 -6.33 5.39
CA VAL A 85 6.38 -6.65 5.50
C VAL A 85 7.04 -5.58 6.35
N ARG A 86 7.50 -5.97 7.54
CA ARG A 86 8.28 -5.08 8.40
C ARG A 86 9.74 -5.10 7.99
N VAL A 87 10.36 -3.94 7.87
CA VAL A 87 11.80 -3.79 7.65
C VAL A 87 12.44 -3.04 8.82
N ALA A 88 13.75 -3.24 8.99
CA ALA A 88 14.50 -2.53 10.02
C ALA A 88 14.67 -1.07 9.61
N GLN A 89 14.49 -0.15 10.56
CA GLN A 89 14.87 1.23 10.35
C GLN A 89 16.40 1.35 10.41
N GLY A 90 16.99 2.04 9.42
CA GLY A 90 18.43 2.31 9.38
C GLY A 90 18.80 3.51 10.26
N GLU A 91 20.09 3.71 10.50
CA GLU A 91 20.58 4.91 11.20
C GLU A 91 20.43 6.16 10.32
N THR A 92 20.45 5.95 9.00
CA THR A 92 20.22 7.00 8.00
C THR A 92 18.99 6.72 7.14
N GLU A 93 18.46 7.75 6.50
CA GLU A 93 17.36 7.63 5.53
C GLU A 93 17.76 6.77 4.32
N ALA A 94 19.03 6.85 3.90
CA ALA A 94 19.57 6.04 2.81
C ALA A 94 19.60 4.54 3.16
N GLU A 95 20.00 4.20 4.40
CA GLU A 95 19.94 2.82 4.89
C GLU A 95 18.51 2.32 5.03
N THR A 96 17.60 3.16 5.53
CA THR A 96 16.17 2.82 5.61
C THR A 96 15.58 2.57 4.23
N THR A 97 15.88 3.44 3.25
CA THR A 97 15.49 3.28 1.85
C THR A 97 16.01 1.96 1.26
N SER A 98 17.28 1.62 1.52
CA SER A 98 17.88 0.35 1.08
C SER A 98 17.17 -0.87 1.69
N ASN A 99 16.87 -0.82 3.00
CA ASN A 99 16.14 -1.88 3.70
C ASN A 99 14.70 -2.06 3.16
N ILE A 100 14.03 -0.96 2.85
CA ILE A 100 12.68 -0.95 2.27
C ILE A 100 12.70 -1.56 0.86
N ILE A 101 13.59 -1.11 -0.03
CA ILE A 101 13.71 -1.67 -1.39
C ILE A 101 14.03 -3.16 -1.31
N GLY A 102 14.99 -3.51 -0.46
CA GLY A 102 15.39 -4.87 -0.21
C GLY A 102 16.00 -5.56 -1.43
N GLY A 103 16.18 -6.86 -1.30
CA GLY A 103 16.93 -7.67 -2.25
C GLY A 103 16.55 -9.14 -2.17
N VAL A 104 17.50 -9.97 -2.59
CA VAL A 104 17.42 -11.42 -2.46
C VAL A 104 18.66 -11.85 -1.68
N THR A 105 18.46 -12.54 -0.57
CA THR A 105 19.58 -13.09 0.21
C THR A 105 20.24 -14.26 -0.54
N SER A 106 21.43 -14.68 -0.09
CA SER A 106 22.12 -15.87 -0.62
C SER A 106 21.25 -17.13 -0.60
N ASP A 107 20.33 -17.22 0.37
CA ASP A 107 19.39 -18.33 0.52
C ASP A 107 18.14 -18.21 -0.37
N GLY A 108 18.11 -17.23 -1.28
CA GLY A 108 16.99 -16.99 -2.18
C GLY A 108 15.77 -16.31 -1.54
N LYS A 109 15.87 -15.83 -0.29
CA LYS A 109 14.76 -15.13 0.38
C LYS A 109 14.69 -13.68 -0.09
N LYS A 110 13.50 -13.27 -0.52
CA LYS A 110 13.23 -11.86 -0.87
C LYS A 110 13.00 -11.05 0.40
N THR A 111 13.58 -9.86 0.46
CA THR A 111 13.48 -8.91 1.59
C THR A 111 12.82 -7.61 1.15
N GLY A 112 12.44 -6.74 2.09
CA GLY A 112 11.79 -5.47 1.81
C GLY A 112 10.53 -5.60 0.94
N MET A 113 10.32 -4.67 0.00
CA MET A 113 9.20 -4.69 -0.94
C MET A 113 9.19 -5.94 -1.83
N LYS A 114 10.37 -6.49 -2.17
CA LYS A 114 10.45 -7.71 -2.98
C LYS A 114 9.83 -8.91 -2.26
N ALA A 115 9.73 -8.89 -0.94
CA ALA A 115 9.03 -9.92 -0.18
C ALA A 115 7.52 -10.01 -0.49
N LEU A 116 6.89 -8.91 -0.94
CA LEU A 116 5.49 -8.89 -1.37
C LEU A 116 5.24 -9.83 -2.57
N LEU A 117 6.23 -10.02 -3.44
CA LEU A 117 6.18 -10.98 -4.55
C LEU A 117 6.07 -12.43 -4.08
N SER A 118 6.44 -12.71 -2.83
CA SER A 118 6.36 -14.06 -2.23
C SER A 118 5.06 -14.28 -1.46
N ALA A 119 4.20 -13.26 -1.31
CA ALA A 119 2.96 -13.37 -0.56
C ALA A 119 2.04 -14.48 -1.12
N GLN A 120 1.96 -14.62 -2.45
CA GLN A 120 1.10 -15.63 -3.07
C GLN A 120 1.56 -17.07 -2.77
N SER A 121 2.88 -17.32 -2.76
CA SER A 121 3.39 -18.66 -2.48
C SER A 121 3.33 -19.00 -0.98
N GLN A 122 3.66 -18.04 -0.12
CA GLN A 122 3.75 -18.23 1.34
C GLN A 122 2.40 -18.12 2.05
N LEU A 123 1.58 -17.14 1.68
CA LEU A 123 0.34 -16.76 2.39
C LEU A 123 -0.93 -17.06 1.58
N LYS A 124 -0.79 -17.55 0.34
CA LYS A 124 -1.90 -17.86 -0.59
C LYS A 124 -2.75 -16.66 -1.00
N VAL A 125 -2.30 -15.45 -0.69
CA VAL A 125 -2.94 -14.19 -1.09
C VAL A 125 -2.02 -13.38 -1.99
N LYS A 126 -2.60 -12.61 -2.91
CA LYS A 126 -1.85 -11.73 -3.81
C LYS A 126 -2.22 -10.28 -3.52
N PRO A 127 -1.34 -9.46 -2.92
CA PRO A 127 -1.62 -8.06 -2.68
C PRO A 127 -1.70 -7.31 -4.02
N ARG A 128 -2.74 -6.49 -4.17
CA ARG A 128 -2.99 -5.68 -5.36
C ARG A 128 -3.09 -4.18 -5.07
N ILE A 129 -3.20 -3.81 -3.81
CA ILE A 129 -3.22 -2.41 -3.34
C ILE A 129 -1.92 -2.21 -2.56
N LEU A 130 -0.97 -1.46 -3.11
CA LEU A 130 0.40 -1.39 -2.59
C LEU A 130 0.74 0.01 -2.07
N GLY A 131 1.56 0.10 -1.03
CA GLY A 131 2.06 1.37 -0.51
C GLY A 131 3.22 1.18 0.48
N VAL A 132 4.03 2.23 0.65
CA VAL A 132 5.07 2.29 1.68
C VAL A 132 4.89 3.58 2.50
N PRO A 133 3.84 3.65 3.34
CA PRO A 133 3.46 4.92 3.93
C PRO A 133 4.58 5.53 4.78
N GLY A 134 4.85 6.81 4.51
CA GLY A 134 5.88 7.58 5.20
C GLY A 134 7.31 7.36 4.71
N HIS A 135 7.53 6.55 3.67
CA HIS A 135 8.84 6.31 3.06
C HIS A 135 8.78 6.25 1.53
N ASP A 136 7.83 6.96 0.92
CA ASP A 136 7.60 7.00 -0.52
C ASP A 136 8.68 7.82 -1.28
N THR A 137 9.97 7.70 -0.93
CA THR A 137 11.09 8.39 -1.60
C THR A 137 11.16 8.03 -3.08
N GLN A 138 11.84 8.84 -3.91
CA GLN A 138 11.92 8.57 -5.36
C GLN A 138 12.42 7.16 -5.68
N ALA A 139 13.42 6.67 -4.92
CA ALA A 139 13.97 5.33 -5.09
C ALA A 139 12.97 4.23 -4.69
N VAL A 140 12.27 4.42 -3.56
CA VAL A 140 11.23 3.48 -3.10
C VAL A 140 10.05 3.46 -4.07
N ALA A 141 9.54 4.62 -4.47
CA ALA A 141 8.42 4.76 -5.39
C ALA A 141 8.70 4.09 -6.75
N THR A 142 9.91 4.29 -7.30
CA THR A 142 10.35 3.66 -8.56
C THR A 142 10.29 2.13 -8.47
N GLU A 143 10.83 1.56 -7.40
CA GLU A 143 10.84 0.11 -7.17
C GLU A 143 9.44 -0.43 -6.86
N LEU A 144 8.62 0.33 -6.10
CA LEU A 144 7.25 -0.06 -5.78
C LEU A 144 6.39 -0.19 -7.05
N MET A 145 6.53 0.72 -8.01
CA MET A 145 5.80 0.65 -9.28
C MET A 145 6.21 -0.57 -10.13
N SER A 146 7.50 -0.94 -10.14
CA SER A 146 7.98 -2.17 -10.79
C SER A 146 7.39 -3.43 -10.14
N ILE A 147 7.25 -3.42 -8.81
CA ILE A 147 6.58 -4.50 -8.06
C ILE A 147 5.09 -4.51 -8.34
N ALA A 148 4.44 -3.35 -8.45
CA ALA A 148 3.02 -3.22 -8.80
C ALA A 148 2.74 -3.84 -10.17
N GLN A 149 3.58 -3.58 -11.17
CA GLN A 149 3.51 -4.21 -12.49
C GLN A 149 3.59 -5.74 -12.39
N SER A 150 4.58 -6.26 -11.65
CA SER A 150 4.78 -7.69 -11.45
C SER A 150 3.58 -8.36 -10.76
N LEU A 151 3.00 -7.68 -9.77
CA LEU A 151 1.83 -8.15 -9.04
C LEU A 151 0.51 -7.91 -9.79
N ARG A 152 0.52 -7.15 -10.88
CA ARG A 152 -0.73 -6.62 -11.49
C ARG A 152 -1.59 -5.94 -10.42
N GLY A 153 -0.93 -5.15 -9.59
CA GLY A 153 -1.50 -4.31 -8.55
C GLY A 153 -1.34 -2.84 -8.90
N PHE A 154 -1.63 -2.00 -7.93
CA PHE A 154 -1.63 -0.55 -8.04
C PHE A 154 -1.02 0.05 -6.78
N ALA A 155 -0.10 0.98 -6.95
CA ALA A 155 0.68 1.63 -5.90
C ALA A 155 0.11 3.02 -5.57
N TYR A 156 -0.09 3.29 -4.28
CA TYR A 156 -0.45 4.60 -3.76
C TYR A 156 0.76 5.21 -3.07
N LEU A 157 1.14 6.39 -3.52
CA LEU A 157 2.36 7.09 -3.12
C LEU A 157 1.99 8.46 -2.58
N SER A 158 2.65 8.92 -1.51
CA SER A 158 2.66 10.36 -1.20
C SER A 158 3.79 11.07 -1.94
N ALA A 159 3.64 12.36 -2.26
CA ALA A 159 4.73 13.17 -2.76
C ALA A 159 5.72 13.47 -1.62
N TYR A 160 6.69 12.56 -1.47
CA TYR A 160 7.54 12.47 -0.29
C TYR A 160 8.39 13.73 -0.08
N GLY A 161 8.22 14.36 1.08
CA GLY A 161 8.99 15.54 1.47
C GLY A 161 8.61 16.84 0.75
N CYS A 162 7.61 16.80 -0.15
CA CYS A 162 7.15 17.98 -0.90
C CYS A 162 6.28 18.89 -0.03
N LYS A 163 6.65 20.17 0.04
CA LYS A 163 5.92 21.21 0.80
C LYS A 163 5.09 22.12 -0.08
N THR A 164 5.42 22.22 -1.37
CA THR A 164 4.70 23.08 -2.32
C THR A 164 4.11 22.29 -3.48
N VAL A 165 3.18 22.92 -4.18
CA VAL A 165 2.54 22.39 -5.39
C VAL A 165 3.60 22.10 -6.47
N GLU A 166 4.55 23.01 -6.66
CA GLU A 166 5.61 22.87 -7.67
C GLU A 166 6.54 21.69 -7.35
N GLU A 167 6.88 21.49 -6.08
CA GLU A 167 7.69 20.33 -5.66
C GLU A 167 6.94 19.02 -5.90
N ALA A 168 5.64 18.97 -5.65
CA ALA A 168 4.81 17.78 -5.91
C ALA A 168 4.73 17.46 -7.42
N ILE A 169 4.61 18.49 -8.27
CA ILE A 169 4.64 18.33 -9.74
C ILE A 169 6.01 17.84 -10.20
N ALA A 170 7.09 18.47 -9.71
CA ALA A 170 8.45 18.04 -10.04
C ALA A 170 8.73 16.61 -9.56
N TYR A 171 8.17 16.20 -8.42
CA TYR A 171 8.24 14.82 -7.95
C TYR A 171 7.53 13.86 -8.90
N ARG A 172 6.34 14.23 -9.39
CA ARG A 172 5.54 13.44 -10.34
C ARG A 172 6.24 13.21 -11.67
N ASP A 173 7.03 14.17 -12.16
CA ASP A 173 7.77 14.08 -13.43
C ASP A 173 8.82 12.95 -13.44
N ASN A 174 9.23 12.45 -12.27
CA ASN A 174 10.16 11.32 -12.17
C ASN A 174 9.55 9.98 -12.62
N PHE A 175 8.23 9.92 -12.83
CA PHE A 175 7.49 8.68 -13.03
C PHE A 175 6.65 8.71 -14.31
N SER A 176 6.49 7.56 -14.94
CA SER A 176 5.65 7.38 -16.15
C SER A 176 4.80 6.11 -16.11
N GLN A 177 4.92 5.33 -15.04
CA GLN A 177 4.24 4.06 -14.87
C GLN A 177 2.77 4.31 -14.53
N ARG A 178 1.86 3.64 -15.25
CA ARG A 178 0.41 3.73 -15.03
C ARG A 178 -0.05 3.07 -13.73
N GLU A 179 0.78 2.21 -13.14
CA GLU A 179 0.45 1.43 -11.94
C GLU A 179 0.61 2.24 -10.64
N GLY A 180 0.92 3.53 -10.71
CA GLY A 180 1.06 4.42 -9.55
C GLY A 180 0.03 5.55 -9.55
N MET A 181 -0.37 5.98 -8.35
CA MET A 181 -1.10 7.22 -8.11
C MET A 181 -0.38 8.01 -7.04
N LEU A 182 0.02 9.23 -7.41
CA LEU A 182 0.64 10.17 -6.51
C LEU A 182 -0.43 11.03 -5.82
N ILE A 183 -0.33 11.16 -4.50
CA ILE A 183 -1.23 11.94 -3.67
C ILE A 183 -0.44 13.03 -2.93
N TRP A 184 -0.94 14.26 -2.98
CA TRP A 184 -0.43 15.38 -2.21
C TRP A 184 -1.56 16.36 -1.90
N PRO A 185 -1.64 16.95 -0.70
CA PRO A 185 -0.74 16.80 0.44
C PRO A 185 -1.03 15.55 1.28
N ASP A 186 -0.47 15.47 2.49
CA ASP A 186 -0.86 14.48 3.49
C ASP A 186 -2.05 14.98 4.33
N PHE A 187 -2.65 14.09 5.11
CA PHE A 187 -3.66 14.47 6.10
C PHE A 187 -3.02 14.85 7.43
N ILE A 188 -3.82 15.48 8.29
CA ILE A 188 -3.52 15.68 9.71
C ILE A 188 -4.52 14.84 10.51
N ASN A 189 -4.06 14.20 11.59
CA ASN A 189 -4.91 13.62 12.61
C ASN A 189 -4.29 13.81 14.00
N PHE A 190 -5.11 13.65 15.04
CA PHE A 190 -4.61 13.64 16.41
C PHE A 190 -3.94 12.29 16.73
N ASP A 191 -2.62 12.28 16.93
CA ASP A 191 -1.86 11.11 17.34
C ASP A 191 -1.98 10.94 18.87
N THR A 192 -2.54 9.82 19.31
CA THR A 192 -2.81 9.56 20.73
C THR A 192 -1.55 9.24 21.54
N VAL A 193 -0.47 8.80 20.89
CA VAL A 193 0.84 8.55 21.50
C VAL A 193 1.56 9.88 21.70
N LEU A 194 1.63 10.70 20.65
CA LEU A 194 2.25 12.04 20.72
C LEU A 194 1.39 13.05 21.48
N LYS A 195 0.08 12.77 21.62
CA LYS A 195 -0.93 13.66 22.20
C LYS A 195 -0.99 15.02 21.51
N ALA A 196 -0.79 15.01 20.20
CA ALA A 196 -0.73 16.20 19.37
C ALA A 196 -1.17 15.85 17.95
N ASP A 197 -1.48 16.88 17.17
CA ASP A 197 -1.70 16.70 15.74
C ASP A 197 -0.40 16.28 15.06
N ALA A 198 -0.49 15.23 14.24
CA ALA A 198 0.61 14.67 13.49
C ALA A 198 0.20 14.38 12.05
N THR A 199 1.19 14.14 11.20
CA THR A 199 0.96 13.76 9.81
C THR A 199 0.33 12.37 9.73
N ALA A 200 -0.84 12.31 9.10
CA ALA A 200 -1.50 11.08 8.70
C ALA A 200 -1.23 10.82 7.22
N TYR A 201 -0.40 9.81 6.93
CA TYR A 201 0.03 9.52 5.56
C TYR A 201 -1.15 9.25 4.63
N ALA A 202 -1.27 10.07 3.58
CA ALA A 202 -2.33 9.95 2.58
C ALA A 202 -2.23 8.61 1.84
N SER A 203 -1.01 8.10 1.61
CA SER A 203 -0.81 6.77 1.02
C SER A 203 -1.45 5.66 1.87
N ALA A 204 -1.30 5.67 3.20
CA ALA A 204 -1.95 4.67 4.08
C ALA A 204 -3.49 4.75 4.04
N ARG A 205 -4.04 5.97 4.08
CA ARG A 205 -5.49 6.20 3.98
C ARG A 205 -6.03 5.71 2.63
N ALA A 206 -5.28 5.95 1.54
CA ALA A 206 -5.63 5.48 0.21
C ALA A 206 -5.66 3.95 0.11
N LEU A 207 -4.76 3.22 0.79
CA LEU A 207 -4.80 1.75 0.84
C LEU A 207 -6.13 1.24 1.42
N GLY A 208 -6.54 1.78 2.57
CA GLY A 208 -7.81 1.42 3.22
C GLY A 208 -9.02 1.84 2.39
N LEU A 209 -8.98 3.05 1.82
CA LEU A 209 -10.07 3.58 1.00
C LEU A 209 -10.28 2.78 -0.28
N ARG A 210 -9.20 2.42 -0.99
CA ARG A 210 -9.26 1.57 -2.18
C ARG A 210 -9.89 0.22 -1.85
N ALA A 211 -9.49 -0.38 -0.72
CA ALA A 211 -10.05 -1.66 -0.30
C ALA A 211 -11.54 -1.54 0.07
N LYS A 212 -11.95 -0.46 0.74
CA LYS A 212 -13.36 -0.15 1.03
C LYS A 212 -14.19 -0.03 -0.24
N ILE A 213 -13.71 0.74 -1.22
CA ILE A 213 -14.42 0.98 -2.48
C ILE A 213 -14.53 -0.31 -3.28
N ASP A 214 -13.46 -1.12 -3.35
CA ASP A 214 -13.48 -2.41 -4.03
C ASP A 214 -14.57 -3.35 -3.49
N GLU A 215 -14.74 -3.38 -2.17
CA GLU A 215 -15.72 -4.24 -1.51
C GLU A 215 -17.15 -3.70 -1.63
N GLN A 216 -17.34 -2.38 -1.43
CA GLN A 216 -18.68 -1.80 -1.34
C GLN A 216 -19.28 -1.42 -2.69
N THR A 217 -18.46 -0.98 -3.65
CA THR A 217 -18.91 -0.48 -4.96
C THR A 217 -18.31 -1.30 -6.09
N GLY A 218 -17.05 -1.70 -5.96
CA GLY A 218 -16.30 -2.43 -6.97
C GLY A 218 -15.07 -1.66 -7.46
N TRP A 219 -14.14 -2.42 -8.04
CA TRP A 219 -12.85 -1.94 -8.54
C TRP A 219 -12.93 -0.82 -9.59
N HIS A 220 -14.09 -0.65 -10.24
CA HIS A 220 -14.31 0.35 -11.28
C HIS A 220 -14.53 1.77 -10.72
N LYS A 221 -14.89 1.92 -9.45
CA LYS A 221 -15.07 3.24 -8.82
C LYS A 221 -13.70 3.80 -8.42
N THR A 222 -13.43 5.06 -8.76
CA THR A 222 -12.20 5.80 -8.41
C THR A 222 -12.18 6.24 -6.94
N LEU A 223 -11.01 6.63 -6.42
CA LEU A 223 -10.90 7.25 -5.08
C LEU A 223 -11.53 8.65 -5.01
N SER A 224 -11.69 9.31 -6.16
CA SER A 224 -12.17 10.69 -6.23
C SER A 224 -13.59 10.83 -5.66
N ASN A 225 -13.83 11.94 -4.96
CA ASN A 225 -15.11 12.29 -4.34
C ASN A 225 -15.63 11.22 -3.35
N VAL A 226 -14.75 10.74 -2.48
CA VAL A 226 -15.11 9.83 -1.39
C VAL A 226 -14.57 10.41 -0.07
N GLY A 227 -15.45 10.52 0.94
CA GLY A 227 -15.07 11.02 2.25
C GLY A 227 -14.06 10.12 2.95
N VAL A 228 -13.07 10.72 3.60
CA VAL A 228 -12.00 10.04 4.32
C VAL A 228 -12.24 10.14 5.82
N ASN A 229 -12.28 8.99 6.49
CA ASN A 229 -12.43 8.93 7.96
C ASN A 229 -11.10 9.17 8.69
N GLY A 230 -11.15 9.59 9.96
CA GLY A 230 -9.98 9.62 10.84
C GLY A 230 -8.97 10.75 10.55
N VAL A 231 -9.43 11.84 9.93
CA VAL A 231 -8.61 13.01 9.59
C VAL A 231 -9.28 14.28 10.13
N THR A 232 -8.46 15.24 10.55
CA THR A 232 -8.89 16.54 11.09
C THR A 232 -8.55 17.70 10.17
N GLY A 233 -7.67 17.49 9.18
CA GLY A 233 -7.28 18.49 8.19
C GLY A 233 -6.32 17.93 7.15
N ILE A 234 -5.74 18.83 6.36
CA ILE A 234 -4.72 18.57 5.34
C ILE A 234 -3.42 19.28 5.71
N SER A 235 -2.27 18.71 5.35
CA SER A 235 -0.95 19.19 5.79
C SER A 235 -0.44 20.42 5.05
N ALA A 236 -1.06 20.76 3.92
CA ALA A 236 -0.81 21.98 3.17
C ALA A 236 -2.15 22.51 2.65
N ASP A 237 -2.28 23.83 2.55
CA ASP A 237 -3.47 24.45 2.00
C ASP A 237 -3.55 24.18 0.49
N VAL A 238 -4.71 23.71 0.03
CA VAL A 238 -5.01 23.52 -1.40
C VAL A 238 -6.28 24.27 -1.73
N PHE A 239 -6.18 25.31 -2.54
CA PHE A 239 -7.36 26.03 -3.00
C PHE A 239 -8.12 25.21 -4.05
N TRP A 240 -9.43 25.07 -3.87
CA TRP A 240 -10.35 24.50 -4.84
C TRP A 240 -11.65 25.30 -4.88
N ASP A 241 -12.16 25.52 -6.09
CA ASP A 241 -13.45 26.13 -6.36
C ASP A 241 -14.13 25.39 -7.52
N LEU A 242 -15.46 25.36 -7.53
CA LEU A 242 -16.24 24.64 -8.54
C LEU A 242 -16.35 25.42 -9.86
N GLN A 243 -16.32 26.76 -9.80
CA GLN A 243 -16.57 27.64 -10.93
C GLN A 243 -15.28 28.26 -11.47
N ASP A 244 -14.29 28.49 -10.61
CA ASP A 244 -12.99 29.04 -11.00
C ASP A 244 -12.03 27.93 -11.45
N PRO A 245 -11.59 27.91 -12.72
CA PRO A 245 -10.57 26.96 -13.17
C PRO A 245 -9.17 27.25 -12.62
N ALA A 246 -8.89 28.46 -12.11
CA ALA A 246 -7.58 28.85 -11.58
C ALA A 246 -7.38 28.39 -10.13
N THR A 247 -7.31 27.07 -9.93
CA THR A 247 -7.19 26.44 -8.61
C THR A 247 -5.91 25.62 -8.48
N ASP A 248 -5.35 25.54 -7.27
CA ASP A 248 -4.19 24.67 -6.98
C ASP A 248 -4.54 23.21 -7.27
N ALA A 249 -5.74 22.80 -6.88
CA ALA A 249 -6.26 21.48 -7.19
C ALA A 249 -6.37 21.23 -8.70
N GLY A 250 -6.77 22.23 -9.49
CA GLY A 250 -6.80 22.14 -10.95
C GLY A 250 -5.39 21.95 -11.54
N LEU A 251 -4.41 22.72 -11.05
CA LEU A 251 -3.02 22.63 -11.49
C LEU A 251 -2.39 21.27 -11.15
N LEU A 252 -2.61 20.76 -9.94
CA LEU A 252 -2.14 19.43 -9.53
C LEU A 252 -2.75 18.33 -10.40
N ASN A 253 -4.07 18.35 -10.59
CA ASN A 253 -4.77 17.34 -11.38
C ASN A 253 -4.35 17.36 -12.86
N GLN A 254 -4.07 18.53 -13.43
CA GLN A 254 -3.57 18.64 -14.81
C GLN A 254 -2.20 17.97 -14.99
N ASN A 255 -1.41 17.88 -13.91
CA ASN A 255 -0.09 17.25 -13.89
C ASN A 255 -0.13 15.85 -13.26
N ASP A 256 -1.28 15.16 -13.29
CA ASP A 256 -1.45 13.79 -12.75
C ASP A 256 -1.12 13.63 -11.26
N VAL A 257 -1.32 14.67 -10.45
CA VAL A 257 -1.21 14.61 -8.99
C VAL A 257 -2.60 14.66 -8.37
N THR A 258 -2.95 13.62 -7.60
CA THR A 258 -4.24 13.57 -6.91
C THR A 258 -4.18 14.41 -5.64
N THR A 259 -5.18 15.27 -5.45
CA THR A 259 -5.23 16.16 -4.29
C THR A 259 -6.38 15.88 -3.33
N LEU A 260 -6.21 16.41 -2.13
CA LEU A 260 -7.20 16.44 -1.05
C LEU A 260 -7.83 17.83 -1.03
N ILE A 261 -9.16 17.90 -0.91
CA ILE A 261 -9.96 19.14 -0.83
C ILE A 261 -10.99 19.03 0.27
#